data_AF-A0A7S2HPV5-F1
#
_entry.id   AF-A0A7S2HPV5-F1
#
_cell.length_a   1.000
_cell.length_b   1.000
_cell.length_c   1.000
_cell.angle_alpha   90.00
_cell.angle_beta   90.00
_cell.angle_gamma   90.00
#
_symmetry.space_group_name_H-M   'P 1'
#
loop_
_entity.id
_entity.type
_entity.pdbx_description
1 polymer ?
#
loop_
_entity_poly.entity_id
_entity_poly.type
_entity_poly.pdbx_seq_one_letter_code
_entity_poly.pdbx_strand_id
1 'polypeptide(L)'
;EDSDEWRLLKTNHESDDTKLGEILEDCDYLKVMLEVAVNGLYPRDSGNDDWRNRLGVDDKVDALDSDQRWFESVITDVDGDSVKVHFMGWNSKWDTWMRRTDATLDRLHTHTAAWRDLKKGDVLEVSNKAYTGSTNAQNNHWFHAQVLKVEKMPQGGKKALLSA
;
A
#
# COMPACT_ATOMS: atom_id res chain seq x y z
N GLU A 1 -24.03 -2.33 -2.11
CA GLU A 1 -23.25 -2.21 -3.35
C GLU A 1 -22.02 -3.04 -3.15
N ASP A 2 -21.89 -4.05 -3.99
CA ASP A 2 -21.35 -5.35 -3.63
C ASP A 2 -19.83 -5.31 -3.46
N SER A 3 -19.37 -5.86 -2.34
CA SER A 3 -17.98 -6.26 -2.21
C SER A 3 -17.80 -7.46 -3.12
N ASP A 4 -17.17 -7.27 -4.28
CA ASP A 4 -16.72 -8.36 -5.13
C ASP A 4 -15.79 -9.26 -4.32
N GLU A 5 -16.34 -10.31 -3.71
CA GLU A 5 -15.62 -11.31 -2.93
C GLU A 5 -14.95 -12.27 -3.93
N TRP A 6 -13.83 -11.84 -4.50
CA TRP A 6 -13.07 -12.64 -5.43
C TRP A 6 -12.52 -13.89 -4.73
N ARG A 7 -12.97 -15.07 -5.15
CA ARG A 7 -12.39 -16.36 -4.72
C ARG A 7 -11.27 -16.77 -5.67
N LEU A 8 -10.04 -16.74 -5.19
CA LEU A 8 -8.89 -17.26 -5.93
C LEU A 8 -8.78 -18.77 -5.72
N LEU A 9 -9.13 -19.54 -6.75
CA LEU A 9 -8.94 -20.99 -6.77
C LEU A 9 -7.60 -21.30 -7.45
N LYS A 10 -6.74 -22.04 -6.76
CA LYS A 10 -5.46 -22.54 -7.29
C LYS A 10 -5.51 -24.06 -7.27
N THR A 11 -5.25 -24.67 -8.41
CA THR A 11 -5.05 -26.12 -8.53
C THR A 11 -3.68 -26.38 -9.14
N ASN A 12 -2.96 -27.33 -8.59
CA ASN A 12 -1.80 -27.95 -9.23
C ASN A 12 -2.31 -29.16 -10.02
N HIS A 13 -1.74 -29.39 -11.21
CA HIS A 13 -2.21 -30.33 -12.24
C HIS A 13 -2.21 -31.83 -11.83
N GLU A 14 -2.11 -32.12 -10.54
CA GLU A 14 -2.19 -33.44 -9.92
C GLU A 14 -3.57 -33.59 -9.26
N SER A 15 -4.55 -33.93 -10.10
CA SER A 15 -5.87 -34.50 -9.74
C SER A 15 -6.70 -33.73 -8.70
N ASP A 16 -7.02 -32.46 -8.99
CA ASP A 16 -8.13 -31.82 -8.30
C ASP A 16 -9.41 -32.02 -9.14
N ASP A 17 -10.21 -33.01 -8.78
CA ASP A 17 -11.47 -33.41 -9.46
C ASP A 17 -12.62 -32.42 -9.21
N THR A 18 -12.31 -31.21 -8.71
CA THR A 18 -13.31 -30.19 -8.40
C THR A 18 -14.04 -29.80 -9.68
N LYS A 19 -15.31 -30.21 -9.79
CA LYS A 19 -16.14 -29.93 -10.96
C LYS A 19 -16.61 -28.49 -10.90
N LEU A 20 -16.47 -27.77 -12.02
CA LEU A 20 -16.93 -26.39 -12.15
C LEU A 20 -18.41 -26.21 -11.71
N GLY A 21 -19.24 -27.25 -11.90
CA GLY A 21 -20.64 -27.27 -11.49
C GLY A 21 -20.86 -27.22 -9.97
N GLU A 22 -19.94 -27.75 -9.16
CA GLU A 22 -20.01 -27.72 -7.69
C GLU A 22 -19.59 -26.36 -7.12
N ILE A 23 -18.71 -25.64 -7.82
CA ILE A 23 -18.25 -24.28 -7.43
C ILE A 23 -19.30 -23.22 -7.78
N LEU A 24 -20.12 -23.47 -8.80
CA LEU A 24 -21.01 -22.48 -9.42
C LEU A 24 -22.49 -22.76 -9.19
N GLU A 25 -22.84 -23.59 -8.19
CA GLU A 25 -24.22 -23.99 -7.89
C GLU A 25 -25.16 -22.80 -7.64
N ASP A 26 -24.60 -21.65 -7.21
CA ASP A 26 -25.31 -20.42 -6.86
C ASP A 26 -25.08 -19.27 -7.85
N CYS A 27 -24.49 -19.52 -9.01
CA CYS A 27 -24.11 -18.48 -9.97
C CYS A 27 -24.94 -18.51 -11.27
N ASP A 28 -25.66 -17.42 -11.57
CA ASP A 28 -26.45 -17.29 -12.82
C ASP A 28 -25.56 -17.10 -14.08
N TYR A 29 -24.40 -16.46 -13.93
CA TYR A 29 -23.42 -16.30 -15.01
C TYR A 29 -21.98 -16.33 -14.48
N LEU A 30 -21.10 -16.98 -15.23
CA LEU A 30 -19.68 -17.05 -14.95
C LEU A 30 -18.93 -16.04 -15.82
N LYS A 31 -18.15 -15.15 -15.19
CA LYS A 31 -17.13 -14.34 -15.88
C LYS A 31 -15.76 -14.97 -15.61
N VAL A 32 -15.12 -15.49 -16.65
CA VAL A 32 -13.77 -16.08 -16.55
C VAL A 32 -12.74 -15.12 -17.16
N MET A 33 -11.60 -14.99 -16.49
CA MET A 33 -10.38 -14.41 -17.06
C MET A 33 -9.32 -15.51 -17.10
N LEU A 34 -8.89 -15.90 -18.30
CA LEU A 34 -7.83 -16.89 -18.51
C LEU A 34 -6.55 -16.17 -18.90
N GLU A 35 -5.48 -16.40 -18.15
CA GLU A 35 -4.15 -15.88 -18.46
C GLU A 35 -3.14 -17.02 -18.59
N VAL A 36 -2.33 -16.99 -19.64
CA VAL A 36 -1.32 -18.02 -19.93
C VAL A 36 0.06 -17.41 -19.79
N ALA A 37 0.87 -17.94 -18.88
CA ALA A 37 2.26 -17.53 -18.76
C ALA A 37 3.07 -17.99 -19.98
N VAL A 38 3.75 -17.06 -20.65
CA VAL A 38 4.69 -17.36 -21.74
C VAL A 38 6.09 -17.18 -21.19
N ASN A 39 6.90 -18.24 -21.19
CA ASN A 39 8.24 -18.24 -20.58
C ASN A 39 8.26 -17.79 -19.10
N GLY A 40 7.20 -18.13 -18.35
CA GLY A 40 7.05 -17.76 -16.94
C GLY A 40 6.51 -16.36 -16.67
N LEU A 41 6.16 -15.60 -17.72
CA LEU A 41 5.59 -14.24 -17.60
C LEU A 41 4.10 -14.26 -17.95
N TYR A 42 3.24 -13.78 -17.07
CA TYR A 42 1.82 -13.64 -17.38
C TYR A 42 1.55 -12.36 -18.20
N PRO A 43 0.50 -12.32 -19.04
CA PRO A 43 0.10 -11.13 -19.77
C PRO A 43 -0.11 -9.89 -18.88
N ARG A 44 -0.74 -10.04 -17.71
CA ARG A 44 -0.83 -9.00 -16.67
C ARG A 44 0.52 -8.46 -16.18
N ASP A 45 1.58 -9.26 -16.28
CA ASP A 45 2.94 -8.84 -15.93
C ASP A 45 3.55 -8.10 -17.14
N SER A 46 3.35 -8.63 -18.36
CA SER A 46 3.89 -8.07 -19.60
C SER A 46 3.33 -6.71 -20.04
N GLY A 47 2.12 -6.33 -19.58
CA GLY A 47 1.46 -5.07 -19.94
C GLY A 47 1.52 -3.97 -18.88
N ASN A 48 2.00 -4.29 -17.67
CA ASN A 48 2.12 -3.34 -16.55
C ASN A 48 3.56 -2.86 -16.32
N ASP A 49 4.52 -3.53 -16.94
CA ASP A 49 5.96 -3.31 -16.78
C ASP A 49 6.46 -2.15 -17.62
N ASP A 50 6.07 -0.93 -17.21
CA ASP A 50 7.15 -0.01 -16.89
C ASP A 50 6.83 1.07 -15.86
N TRP A 51 5.99 0.74 -14.87
CA TRP A 51 5.77 1.70 -13.77
C TRP A 51 7.12 2.09 -13.13
N ARG A 52 8.08 1.17 -13.11
CA ARG A 52 9.46 1.36 -12.68
C ARG A 52 10.21 2.41 -13.50
N ASN A 53 10.14 2.41 -14.84
CA ASN A 53 10.79 3.48 -15.62
C ASN A 53 10.01 4.79 -15.65
N ARG A 54 8.74 4.78 -15.22
CA ARG A 54 7.96 6.01 -15.05
C ARG A 54 8.11 6.68 -13.70
N LEU A 55 8.77 6.05 -12.71
CA LEU A 55 8.97 6.68 -11.40
C LEU A 55 9.67 8.03 -11.55
N GLY A 56 9.02 9.09 -11.07
CA GLY A 56 9.52 10.44 -11.01
C GLY A 56 9.67 10.93 -9.57
N VAL A 57 10.28 12.09 -9.41
CA VAL A 57 10.29 12.81 -8.12
C VAL A 57 8.85 13.00 -7.64
N ASP A 58 8.65 12.89 -6.32
CA ASP A 58 7.37 12.94 -5.61
C ASP A 58 6.47 11.69 -5.74
N ASP A 59 6.83 10.72 -6.60
CA ASP A 59 6.12 9.43 -6.61
C ASP A 59 6.33 8.68 -5.30
N LYS A 60 5.27 8.03 -4.83
CA LYS A 60 5.28 7.24 -3.62
C LYS A 60 5.40 5.76 -3.92
N VAL A 61 6.22 5.07 -3.14
CA VAL A 61 6.56 3.66 -3.31
C VAL A 61 6.71 2.99 -1.94
N ASP A 62 6.68 1.66 -1.93
CA ASP A 62 7.24 0.89 -0.83
C ASP A 62 8.70 0.60 -1.15
N ALA A 63 9.59 0.81 -0.18
CA ALA A 63 11.03 0.54 -0.33
C ALA A 63 11.56 -0.30 0.83
N LEU A 64 12.45 -1.24 0.52
CA LEU A 64 13.10 -2.14 1.46
C LEU A 64 14.42 -1.54 1.96
N ASP A 65 14.58 -1.40 3.27
CA ASP A 65 15.82 -0.90 3.86
C ASP A 65 16.92 -1.98 3.98
N SER A 66 18.08 -1.59 4.52
CA SER A 66 19.20 -2.50 4.74
C SER A 66 18.91 -3.62 5.76
N ASP A 67 17.95 -3.41 6.66
CA ASP A 67 17.52 -4.37 7.68
C ASP A 67 16.36 -5.26 7.19
N GLN A 68 16.07 -5.24 5.88
CA GLN A 68 15.04 -6.04 5.23
C GLN A 68 13.62 -5.73 5.74
N ARG A 69 13.33 -4.45 5.97
CA ARG A 69 12.01 -3.95 6.36
C ARG A 69 11.46 -2.96 5.33
N TRP A 70 10.18 -3.11 5.02
CA TRP A 70 9.47 -2.28 4.05
C TRP A 70 8.90 -1.01 4.68
N PHE A 71 9.06 0.11 3.99
CA PHE A 71 8.58 1.42 4.45
C PHE A 71 7.92 2.23 3.32
N GLU A 72 6.87 2.97 3.68
CA GLU A 72 6.29 4.01 2.82
C GLU A 72 7.38 5.04 2.55
N SER A 73 7.62 5.34 1.27
CA SER A 73 8.73 6.16 0.84
C SER A 73 8.32 7.07 -0.33
N VAL A 74 9.13 8.09 -0.59
CA VAL A 74 8.98 9.00 -1.74
C VAL A 74 10.26 9.08 -2.54
N ILE A 75 10.14 9.16 -3.85
CA ILE A 75 11.26 9.42 -4.74
C ILE A 75 11.66 10.90 -4.61
N THR A 76 12.90 11.16 -4.21
CA THR A 76 13.43 12.53 -4.06
C THR A 76 14.34 12.96 -5.20
N ASP A 77 14.84 12.00 -5.97
CA ASP A 77 15.71 12.27 -7.13
C ASP A 77 15.68 11.11 -8.13
N VAL A 78 16.09 11.40 -9.37
CA VAL A 78 16.13 10.43 -10.48
C VAL A 78 17.44 10.60 -11.24
N ASP A 79 18.16 9.50 -11.44
CA ASP A 79 19.37 9.45 -12.26
C ASP A 79 19.38 8.18 -13.13
N GLY A 80 18.99 8.34 -14.39
CA GLY A 80 18.82 7.24 -15.35
C GLY A 80 17.94 6.11 -14.81
N ASP A 81 18.53 4.92 -14.69
CA ASP A 81 17.85 3.70 -14.21
C ASP A 81 17.78 3.60 -12.68
N SER A 82 18.22 4.63 -11.96
CA SER A 82 18.19 4.69 -10.50
C SER A 82 17.32 5.84 -10.00
N VAL A 83 16.76 5.64 -8.82
CA VAL A 83 15.96 6.62 -8.10
C VAL A 83 16.49 6.77 -6.69
N LYS A 84 16.46 7.98 -6.15
CA LYS A 84 16.79 8.24 -4.75
C LYS A 84 15.51 8.20 -3.94
N VAL A 85 15.52 7.41 -2.88
CA VAL A 85 14.35 7.13 -2.05
C VAL A 85 14.52 7.74 -0.68
N HIS A 86 13.51 8.46 -0.22
CA HIS A 86 13.38 8.95 1.15
C HIS A 86 12.32 8.14 1.91
N PHE A 87 12.73 7.50 3.00
CA PHE A 87 11.85 6.74 3.88
C PHE A 87 11.02 7.69 4.76
N MET A 88 9.69 7.56 4.73
CA MET A 88 8.81 8.52 5.42
C MET A 88 9.03 8.52 6.93
N GLY A 89 9.27 9.71 7.48
CA GLY A 89 9.50 9.90 8.91
C GLY A 89 10.94 9.65 9.36
N TRP A 90 11.84 9.31 8.44
CA TRP A 90 13.26 9.13 8.72
C TRP A 90 14.04 10.41 8.41
N ASN A 91 15.28 10.48 8.91
CA ASN A 91 16.19 11.57 8.57
C ASN A 91 16.75 11.36 7.15
N SER A 92 16.86 12.43 6.35
CA SER A 92 17.32 12.36 4.95
C SER A 92 18.75 11.84 4.74
N LYS A 93 19.56 11.74 5.81
CA LYS A 93 20.86 11.07 5.75
C LYS A 93 20.77 9.58 5.41
N TRP A 94 19.58 8.98 5.59
CA TRP A 94 19.29 7.59 5.27
C TRP A 94 18.70 7.40 3.87
N ASP A 95 18.56 8.49 3.10
CA ASP A 95 18.09 8.40 1.72
C ASP A 95 19.06 7.56 0.90
N THR A 96 18.51 6.61 0.13
CA THR A 96 19.31 5.60 -0.56
C THR A 96 18.98 5.60 -2.04
N TRP A 97 20.01 5.48 -2.87
CA TRP A 97 19.86 5.25 -4.31
C TRP A 97 19.55 3.77 -4.57
N MET A 98 18.49 3.52 -5.32
CA MET A 98 18.02 2.18 -5.67
C MET A 98 17.81 2.09 -7.18
N ARG A 99 18.12 0.93 -7.77
CA ARG A 99 17.80 0.68 -9.17
C ARG A 99 16.30 0.49 -9.31
N ARG A 100 15.69 1.09 -10.33
CA ARG A 100 14.25 0.98 -10.62
C ARG A 100 13.79 -0.47 -10.72
N THR A 101 14.64 -1.34 -11.26
CA THR A 101 14.36 -2.77 -11.49
C THR A 101 14.64 -3.67 -10.29
N ASP A 102 15.15 -3.13 -9.19
CA ASP A 102 15.44 -3.91 -8.00
C ASP A 102 14.15 -4.36 -7.31
N ALA A 103 14.18 -5.57 -6.72
CA ALA A 103 13.08 -6.12 -5.94
C ALA A 103 12.91 -5.40 -4.60
N THR A 104 13.83 -4.49 -4.26
CA THR A 104 13.76 -3.59 -3.10
C THR A 104 12.78 -2.43 -3.29
N LEU A 105 12.20 -2.26 -4.49
CA LEU A 105 11.17 -1.28 -4.82
C LEU A 105 9.88 -1.96 -5.29
N ASP A 106 8.76 -1.55 -4.70
CA ASP A 106 7.43 -1.99 -5.08
C ASP A 106 6.42 -0.83 -5.06
N ARG A 107 5.24 -1.08 -5.61
CA ARG A 107 4.14 -0.11 -5.60
C ARG A 107 3.74 0.20 -4.15
N LEU A 108 3.39 1.47 -3.91
CA LEU A 108 2.94 1.93 -2.60
C LEU A 108 1.83 1.03 -2.02
N HIS A 109 1.97 0.67 -0.76
CA HIS A 109 1.06 -0.20 0.01
C HIS A 109 0.95 -1.65 -0.46
N THR A 110 1.97 -2.15 -1.17
CA THR A 110 2.08 -3.60 -1.44
C THR A 110 2.54 -4.35 -0.21
N HIS A 111 3.45 -3.75 0.56
CA HIS A 111 4.05 -4.30 1.78
C HIS A 111 3.75 -3.45 3.02
N THR A 112 3.42 -2.17 2.82
CA THR A 112 3.05 -1.28 3.92
C THR A 112 1.55 -1.05 4.02
N ALA A 113 1.03 -0.87 5.23
CA ALA A 113 -0.38 -0.52 5.41
C ALA A 113 -0.61 0.94 5.01
N ALA A 114 -1.76 1.22 4.37
CA ALA A 114 -2.23 2.57 4.11
C ALA A 114 -2.75 3.26 5.39
N TRP A 115 -1.95 3.32 6.44
CA TRP A 115 -2.34 3.75 7.79
C TRP A 115 -2.82 5.21 7.86
N ARG A 116 -2.55 6.01 6.83
CA ARG A 116 -3.08 7.38 6.65
C ARG A 116 -4.44 7.43 5.95
N ASP A 117 -4.94 6.31 5.44
CA ASP A 117 -6.30 6.20 4.91
C ASP A 117 -7.31 5.88 6.03
N LEU A 118 -7.28 6.72 7.07
CA LEU A 118 -8.12 6.58 8.26
C LEU A 118 -9.60 6.42 7.88
N LYS A 119 -10.26 5.46 8.52
CA LYS A 119 -11.68 5.20 8.44
C LYS A 119 -12.32 5.45 9.80
N LYS A 120 -13.62 5.73 9.79
CA LYS A 120 -14.41 5.76 11.04
C LYS A 120 -14.26 4.42 11.74
N GLY A 121 -13.92 4.45 13.02
CA GLY A 121 -13.73 3.27 13.85
C GLY A 121 -12.28 2.90 14.12
N ASP A 122 -11.33 3.36 13.30
CA ASP A 122 -9.90 3.09 13.49
C ASP A 122 -9.42 3.63 14.83
N VAL A 123 -8.53 2.89 15.50
CA VAL A 123 -7.89 3.30 16.75
C VAL A 123 -6.44 3.63 16.45
N LEU A 124 -6.00 4.83 16.83
CA LEU A 124 -4.63 5.30 16.68
C LEU A 124 -4.07 5.79 18.00
N GLU A 125 -2.74 5.69 18.13
CA GLU A 125 -2.02 6.35 19.21
C GLU A 125 -1.77 7.82 18.84
N VAL A 126 -2.20 8.73 19.72
CA VAL A 126 -2.15 10.18 19.49
C VAL A 126 -1.48 10.86 20.66
N SER A 127 -0.54 11.75 20.36
CA SER A 127 0.07 12.58 21.39
C SER A 127 -0.92 13.63 21.89
N ASN A 128 -0.98 13.83 23.20
CA ASN A 128 -1.76 14.90 23.83
C ASN A 128 -1.45 16.27 23.23
N LYS A 129 -0.18 16.49 22.86
CA LYS A 129 0.25 17.69 22.13
C LYS A 129 -0.51 17.87 20.81
N ALA A 130 -0.58 16.82 19.98
CA ALA A 130 -1.28 16.86 18.69
C ALA A 130 -2.80 16.98 18.87
N TYR A 131 -3.36 16.34 19.91
CA TYR A 131 -4.80 16.35 20.18
C TYR A 131 -5.30 17.71 20.67
N THR A 132 -4.61 18.35 21.63
CA THR A 132 -5.07 19.62 22.22
C THR A 132 -4.45 20.86 21.58
N GLY A 133 -3.46 20.70 20.70
CA GLY A 133 -2.68 21.81 20.15
C GLY A 133 -1.80 22.54 21.17
N SER A 134 -1.57 21.95 22.36
CA SER A 134 -0.81 22.60 23.43
C SER A 134 0.68 22.71 23.09
N THR A 135 1.29 23.86 23.36
CA THR A 135 2.74 24.05 23.18
C THR A 135 3.55 23.64 24.41
N ASN A 136 2.89 23.26 25.52
CA ASN A 136 3.58 22.88 26.75
C ASN A 136 4.19 21.48 26.65
N ALA A 137 5.52 21.42 26.52
CA ALA A 137 6.29 20.19 26.35
C ALA A 137 6.28 19.26 27.57
N GLN A 138 5.94 19.76 28.77
CA GLN A 138 6.07 19.00 30.02
C GLN A 138 4.98 17.91 30.21
N ASN A 139 3.89 17.93 29.44
CA ASN A 139 2.77 16.97 29.55
C ASN A 139 2.49 16.19 28.24
N ASN A 140 3.52 15.95 27.44
CA ASN A 140 3.38 15.15 26.23
C ASN A 140 3.34 13.65 26.58
N HIS A 141 2.15 13.06 26.55
CA HIS A 141 1.96 11.62 26.63
C HIS A 141 1.15 11.15 25.41
N TRP A 142 1.22 9.85 25.15
CA TRP A 142 0.52 9.20 24.05
C TRP A 142 -0.67 8.41 24.61
N PHE A 143 -1.81 8.44 23.92
CA PHE A 143 -3.01 7.71 24.29
C PHE A 143 -3.73 7.19 23.06
N HIS A 144 -4.56 6.17 23.23
CA HIS A 144 -5.35 5.60 22.13
C HIS A 144 -6.62 6.44 21.92
N ALA A 145 -6.90 6.79 20.67
CA ALA A 145 -8.09 7.54 20.28
C ALA A 145 -8.78 6.88 19.08
N GLN A 146 -10.10 6.90 19.07
CA GLN A 146 -10.90 6.35 17.96
C GLN A 146 -11.30 7.44 16.96
N VAL A 147 -11.19 7.13 15.66
CA VAL A 147 -11.68 8.01 14.58
C VAL A 147 -13.19 8.02 14.56
N LEU A 148 -13.80 9.15 14.87
CA LEU A 148 -15.24 9.36 14.77
C LEU A 148 -15.68 9.74 13.36
N LYS A 149 -14.85 10.54 12.68
CA LYS A 149 -15.14 11.09 11.35
C LYS A 149 -13.87 11.46 10.62
N VAL A 150 -13.86 11.33 9.30
CA VAL A 150 -12.79 11.83 8.42
C VAL A 150 -13.38 12.78 7.39
N GLU A 151 -12.83 13.99 7.32
CA GLU A 151 -13.27 15.06 6.44
C GLU A 151 -12.19 15.35 5.39
N LYS A 152 -12.58 15.41 4.11
CA LYS A 152 -11.69 15.89 3.05
C LYS A 152 -11.61 17.41 3.14
N MET A 153 -10.38 17.94 3.12
CA MET A 153 -10.14 19.37 3.17
C MET A 153 -10.26 20.02 1.79
N PRO A 154 -10.75 21.26 1.68
CA PRO A 154 -10.87 21.98 0.40
C PRO A 154 -9.56 22.14 -0.37
N GLN A 155 -8.42 22.17 0.35
CA GLN A 155 -7.09 22.41 -0.22
C GLN A 155 -6.29 21.12 -0.45
N GLY A 156 -6.97 19.97 -0.41
CA GLY A 156 -6.32 18.65 -0.34
C GLY A 156 -5.98 18.25 1.10
N GLY A 157 -5.92 16.94 1.34
CA GLY A 157 -5.69 16.36 2.67
C GLY A 157 -6.97 15.89 3.37
N LYS A 158 -6.78 15.21 4.50
CA LYS A 158 -7.85 14.67 5.36
C LYS A 158 -7.65 15.17 6.79
N LYS A 159 -8.74 15.51 7.47
CA LYS A 159 -8.76 15.77 8.93
C LYS A 159 -9.63 14.72 9.59
N ALA A 160 -9.12 14.09 10.65
CA ALA A 160 -9.88 13.16 11.48
C ALA A 160 -10.38 13.87 12.74
N LEU A 161 -11.64 13.64 13.09
CA LEU A 161 -12.18 13.92 14.41
C LEU A 161 -11.99 12.68 15.26
N LEU A 162 -11.43 12.85 16.45
CA LEU A 162 -11.04 11.75 17.34
C LEU A 162 -11.82 11.81 18.66
N SER A 163 -12.10 10.64 19.24
CA SER A 163 -12.52 10.49 20.64
C SER A 163 -11.37 9.88 21.43
N ALA A 164 -10.96 10.56 22.51
CA ALA A 164 -10.15 9.96 23.57
C ALA A 164 -11.03 9.12 24.50
#